data_AF-A0A967J684-F1
#
_entry.id   AF-A0A967J684-F1
#
_cell.length_a   1.000
_cell.length_b   1.000
_cell.length_c   1.000
_cell.angle_alpha   90.00
_cell.angle_beta   90.00
_cell.angle_gamma   90.00
#
_symmetry.space_group_name_H-M   'P 1'
#
loop_
_entity.id
_entity.type
_entity.pdbx_description
1 polymer ?
#
loop_
_entity_poly.entity_id
_entity_poly.type
_entity_poly.pdbx_seq_one_letter_code
_entity_poly.pdbx_strand_id
1 'polypeptide(L)'
;SQIGRHVYEESPFGFLRVAGTVLASASLDEQRRFVWAVLRAEDLERSGIGLDDTDPLIDLVRVARESDVALLVKELEPDRVKGSLRSRG
;
A
#
# COMPACT_ATOMS: atom_id res chain seq x y z
N SER A 1 9.21 -21.25 12.45
CA SER A 1 10.57 -20.91 12.02
C SER A 1 10.80 -19.42 12.22
N GLN A 2 12.00 -18.98 12.64
CA GLN A 2 12.39 -17.55 12.64
C GLN A 2 12.10 -16.86 11.29
N ILE A 3 12.12 -17.62 10.20
CA ILE A 3 11.80 -17.17 8.82
C ILE A 3 10.34 -16.67 8.67
N GLY A 4 9.37 -17.28 9.35
CA GLY A 4 7.97 -16.84 9.26
C GLY A 4 7.71 -15.52 10.01
N ARG A 5 8.52 -15.26 11.04
CA ARG A 5 8.37 -14.11 11.93
C ARG A 5 8.82 -12.80 11.27
N HIS A 6 9.95 -12.85 10.56
CA HIS A 6 10.47 -11.70 9.81
C HIS A 6 9.60 -11.28 8.61
N VAL A 7 8.77 -12.18 8.06
CA VAL A 7 7.98 -11.89 6.86
C VAL A 7 6.59 -11.35 7.20
N TYR A 8 6.05 -11.65 8.38
CA TYR A 8 4.65 -11.30 8.73
C TYR A 8 4.45 -10.62 10.08
N GLU A 9 5.40 -10.65 11.01
CA GLU A 9 5.20 -10.11 12.37
C GLU A 9 5.98 -8.82 12.66
N GLU A 10 7.01 -8.51 11.87
CA GLU A 10 7.88 -7.34 12.11
C GLU A 10 7.98 -6.46 10.88
N SER A 11 7.87 -5.15 11.07
CA SER A 11 8.10 -4.13 10.04
C SER A 11 8.82 -2.95 10.67
N PRO A 12 9.69 -2.23 9.93
CA PRO A 12 10.34 -1.04 10.45
C PRO A 12 9.28 0.00 10.85
N PHE A 13 9.53 0.80 11.89
CA PHE A 13 8.57 1.81 12.35
C PHE A 13 8.16 2.80 11.22
N GLY A 14 9.05 3.06 10.27
CA GLY A 14 8.75 3.87 9.10
C GLY A 14 7.62 3.31 8.23
N PHE A 15 7.41 1.98 8.22
CA PHE A 15 6.25 1.35 7.57
C PHE A 15 4.93 1.89 8.11
N LEU A 16 4.82 2.07 9.43
CA LEU A 16 3.60 2.62 10.05
C LEU A 16 3.30 4.04 9.56
N ARG A 17 4.35 4.86 9.33
CA ARG A 17 4.19 6.21 8.79
C ARG A 17 3.69 6.17 7.34
N VAL A 18 4.31 5.35 6.50
CA VAL A 18 3.90 5.18 5.09
C VAL A 18 2.50 4.60 5.00
N ALA A 19 2.18 3.59 5.81
CA ALA A 19 0.82 3.04 5.87
C ALA A 19 -0.21 4.12 6.22
N GLY A 20 0.11 4.99 7.18
CA GLY A 20 -0.74 6.12 7.53
C GLY A 20 -0.97 7.09 6.35
N THR A 21 0.08 7.50 5.64
CA THR A 21 -0.05 8.45 4.52
C THR A 21 -0.75 7.83 3.31
N VAL A 22 -0.43 6.57 2.98
CA VAL A 22 -1.08 5.84 1.89
C VAL A 22 -2.57 5.63 2.19
N LEU A 23 -2.94 5.20 3.39
CA LEU A 23 -4.34 5.02 3.77
C LEU A 23 -5.10 6.36 3.77
N ALA A 24 -4.47 7.45 4.19
CA ALA A 24 -5.07 8.79 4.13
C ALA A 24 -5.30 9.27 2.68
N SER A 25 -4.56 8.75 1.70
CA SER A 25 -4.75 9.05 0.27
C SER A 25 -5.86 8.22 -0.39
N ALA A 26 -6.43 7.25 0.33
CA ALA A 26 -7.35 6.29 -0.26
C ALA A 26 -8.63 6.96 -0.77
N SER A 27 -9.09 6.49 -1.92
CA SER A 27 -10.34 6.91 -2.56
C SER A 27 -11.18 5.69 -2.91
N LEU A 28 -12.49 5.78 -2.67
CA LEU A 28 -13.45 4.71 -2.89
C LEU A 28 -14.46 5.12 -3.96
N ASP A 29 -14.61 4.28 -4.98
CA ASP A 29 -15.74 4.29 -5.90
C ASP A 29 -16.68 3.14 -5.50
N GLU A 30 -17.75 3.49 -4.78
CA GLU A 30 -18.74 2.51 -4.32
C GLU A 30 -19.53 1.88 -5.48
N GLN A 31 -19.78 2.64 -6.56
CA GLN A 31 -20.55 2.15 -7.71
C GLN A 31 -19.79 1.05 -8.45
N ARG A 32 -18.47 1.23 -8.59
CA ARG A 32 -17.59 0.24 -9.21
C ARG A 32 -17.01 -0.77 -8.23
N ARG A 33 -17.31 -0.62 -6.94
CA ARG A 33 -16.73 -1.43 -5.85
C ARG A 33 -15.21 -1.48 -6.00
N PHE A 34 -14.60 -0.31 -6.12
CA PHE A 34 -13.17 -0.14 -6.40
C PHE A 34 -12.55 0.84 -5.41
N VAL A 35 -11.41 0.47 -4.83
CA VAL A 35 -10.64 1.32 -3.92
C VAL A 35 -9.22 1.47 -4.45
N TRP A 36 -8.68 2.68 -4.39
CA TRP A 36 -7.27 2.91 -4.71
C TRP A 36 -6.61 3.85 -3.73
N ALA A 37 -5.30 3.73 -3.61
CA ALA A 37 -4.45 4.61 -2.82
C ALA A 37 -3.13 4.86 -3.56
N VAL A 38 -2.39 5.89 -3.15
CA VAL A 38 -1.16 6.32 -3.81
C VAL A 38 0.00 6.33 -2.81
N LEU A 39 1.07 5.63 -3.16
CA LEU A 39 2.39 5.74 -2.54
C LEU A 39 3.27 6.66 -3.40
N ARG A 40 3.80 7.72 -2.80
CA ARG A 40 4.71 8.67 -3.47
C ARG A 40 6.15 8.48 -3.01
N ALA A 41 7.11 8.90 -3.85
CA ALA A 41 8.53 8.89 -3.48
C ALA A 41 8.81 9.59 -2.13
N GLU A 42 8.14 10.73 -1.88
CA GLU A 42 8.31 11.50 -0.64
C GLU A 42 7.89 10.73 0.62
N ASP A 43 6.96 9.78 0.52
CA ASP A 43 6.55 8.95 1.65
C ASP A 43 7.71 8.05 2.12
N LEU A 44 8.47 7.50 1.16
CA LEU A 44 9.66 6.69 1.42
C LEU A 44 10.79 7.53 2.01
N GLU A 45 11.06 8.69 1.41
CA GLU A 45 12.11 9.62 1.87
C GLU A 45 11.87 10.07 3.33
N ARG A 46 10.63 10.43 3.68
CA ARG A 46 10.27 10.89 5.03
C ARG A 46 10.25 9.78 6.08
N SER A 47 10.08 8.52 5.66
CA SER A 47 9.97 7.37 6.57
C SER A 47 11.28 6.60 6.73
N GLY A 48 12.23 6.75 5.80
CA GLY A 48 13.53 6.09 5.83
C GLY A 48 13.48 4.59 5.53
N ILE A 49 12.41 4.10 4.89
CA ILE A 49 12.25 2.69 4.53
C ILE A 49 12.49 2.45 3.04
N GLY A 50 12.81 1.21 2.68
CA GLY A 50 12.99 0.80 1.30
C GLY A 50 11.66 0.53 0.61
N LEU A 51 11.71 0.40 -0.73
CA LEU A 51 10.54 0.01 -1.51
C LEU A 51 10.01 -1.38 -1.11
N ASP A 52 10.89 -2.32 -0.78
CA ASP A 52 10.52 -3.69 -0.42
C ASP A 52 9.69 -3.75 0.87
N ASP A 53 9.89 -2.79 1.79
CA ASP A 53 9.09 -2.66 3.01
C ASP A 53 7.63 -2.29 2.71
N THR A 54 7.31 -1.84 1.48
CA THR A 54 5.95 -1.39 1.11
C THR A 54 5.06 -2.47 0.53
N ASP A 55 5.58 -3.67 0.30
CA ASP A 55 4.81 -4.77 -0.29
C ASP A 55 3.52 -5.12 0.47
N PRO A 56 3.47 -5.06 1.82
CA PRO A 56 2.24 -5.30 2.57
C PRO A 56 1.14 -4.23 2.40
N LEU A 57 1.44 -3.05 1.87
CA LEU A 57 0.48 -1.93 1.84
C LEU A 57 -0.79 -2.24 1.02
N ILE A 58 -0.68 -3.02 -0.05
CA ILE A 58 -1.85 -3.40 -0.86
C ILE A 58 -2.87 -4.21 -0.04
N ASP A 59 -2.40 -4.98 0.94
CA ASP A 59 -3.27 -5.75 1.82
C ASP A 59 -4.00 -4.87 2.84
N LEU A 60 -3.43 -3.71 3.18
CA LEU A 60 -4.12 -2.69 3.98
C LEU A 60 -5.18 -1.95 3.17
N VAL A 61 -4.89 -1.60 1.91
CA VAL A 61 -5.86 -0.90 1.04
C VAL A 61 -7.07 -1.80 0.73
N ARG A 62 -6.86 -3.10 0.53
CA ARG A 62 -7.93 -4.02 0.12
C ARG A 62 -8.95 -4.36 1.22
N VAL A 63 -8.80 -3.86 2.45
CA VAL A 63 -9.70 -4.22 3.57
C VAL A 63 -11.08 -3.54 3.48
N ALA A 64 -11.22 -2.46 2.69
CA ALA A 64 -12.47 -1.71 2.54
C ALA A 64 -13.62 -2.60 2.02
N ARG A 65 -14.55 -2.97 2.90
CA ARG A 65 -15.60 -3.98 2.64
C ARG A 65 -16.44 -3.67 1.40
N GLU A 66 -16.64 -2.39 1.12
CA GLU A 66 -17.42 -1.84 0.02
C GLU A 66 -16.81 -2.12 -1.36
N SER A 67 -15.52 -2.45 -1.42
CA SER A 67 -14.76 -2.68 -2.66
C SER A 67 -14.49 -4.16 -2.93
N ASP A 68 -14.60 -4.61 -4.18
CA ASP A 68 -14.14 -5.93 -4.63
C ASP A 68 -12.74 -5.91 -5.23
N VAL A 69 -12.27 -4.74 -5.68
CA VAL A 69 -10.98 -4.56 -6.34
C VAL A 69 -10.19 -3.42 -5.71
N ALA A 70 -8.93 -3.69 -5.38
CA ALA A 70 -8.02 -2.73 -4.79
C ALA A 70 -6.82 -2.45 -5.71
N LEU A 71 -6.40 -1.19 -5.78
CA LEU A 71 -5.19 -0.75 -6.48
C LEU A 71 -4.30 0.08 -5.54
N LEU A 72 -3.04 -0.29 -5.44
CA LEU A 72 -2.00 0.59 -4.92
C LEU A 72 -1.20 1.14 -6.10
N VAL A 73 -1.27 2.45 -6.32
CA VAL A 73 -0.46 3.16 -7.30
C VAL A 73 0.85 3.57 -6.62
N LYS A 74 1.99 3.17 -7.19
CA LYS A 74 3.33 3.59 -6.75
C LYS A 74 3.86 4.62 -7.76
N GLU A 75 3.86 5.89 -7.37
CA GLU A 75 4.38 7.03 -8.14
C GLU A 75 5.76 7.42 -7.60
N LEU A 76 6.78 6.66 -8.02
CA LEU A 76 8.13 6.76 -7.47
C LEU A 76 9.13 7.40 -8.44
N GLU A 77 8.77 7.47 -9.71
CA GLU A 77 9.59 8.06 -10.78
C GLU A 77 8.72 9.07 -11.55
N PRO A 78 9.29 10.19 -12.01
CA PRO A 78 8.59 11.08 -12.94
C PRO A 78 8.12 10.30 -14.17
N ASP A 79 6.89 10.54 -14.60
CA ASP A 79 6.26 9.95 -15.80
C ASP A 79 6.08 8.43 -15.80
N ARG A 80 6.25 7.78 -14.64
CA ARG A 80 6.05 6.33 -14.52
C ARG A 80 5.31 5.97 -13.25
N VAL A 81 4.27 5.15 -13.41
CA VAL A 81 3.52 4.59 -12.29
C VAL A 81 3.53 3.07 -12.35
N LYS A 82 3.64 2.43 -11.19
CA LYS A 82 3.47 0.98 -11.03
C LYS A 82 2.20 0.71 -10.25
N GLY A 83 1.30 -0.11 -10.80
CA GLY A 83 0.08 -0.52 -10.12
C GLY A 83 0.20 -1.93 -9.52
N SER A 84 -0.13 -2.09 -8.24
CA SER A 84 -0.41 -3.39 -7.62
C SER A 84 -1.90 -3.58 -7.48
N LEU A 85 -2.48 -4.52 -8.23
CA LEU A 85 -3.91 -4.81 -8.22
C LEU A 85 -4.21 -6.09 -7.42
N ARG A 86 -5.29 -6.09 -6.64
CA ARG A 86 -5.86 -7.28 -6.00
C ARG A 86 -7.37 -7.28 -6.17
N SER A 87 -7.93 -8.42 -6.55
CA SER A 87 -9.37 -8.67 -6.47
C SER A 87 -9.67 -9.58 -5.28
N ARG A 88 -10.87 -9.45 -4.72
CA ARG A 88 -11.49 -10.52 -3.94
C ARG A 88 -12.02 -11.54 -4.96
N GLY A 89 -11.55 -12.78 -4.84
CA GLY A 89 -12.05 -13.89 -5.66
C GLY A 89 -13.53 -14.17 -5.38
#